data_AF-A0A7X8GQE8-F1
#
_entry.id   AF-A0A7X8GQE8-F1
#
_cell.length_a   1.000
_cell.length_b   1.000
_cell.length_c   1.000
_cell.angle_alpha   90.00
_cell.angle_beta   90.00
_cell.angle_gamma   90.00
#
_symmetry.space_group_name_H-M   'P 1'
#
loop_
_entity.id
_entity.type
_entity.pdbx_description
1 polymer ?
#
loop_
_entity_poly.entity_id
_entity_poly.type
_entity_poly.pdbx_seq_one_letter_code
_entity_poly.pdbx_strand_id
1 'polypeptide(L)'
;MKKIFVMSLSIVLFAGCVSTTPAVKDDKPEQKSGYPGRWEQAVLTQDDFGSELWVVRENEEVWVIASKTNCFWARQYVGKSVWFRWGPIESQLMSDNGDICEFWTKKRIQ
;
A
#
# COMPACT_ATOMS: atom_id res chain seq x y z
N MET A 1 -12.65 -66.76 13.50
CA MET A 1 -12.51 -67.12 12.07
C MET A 1 -11.38 -66.29 11.47
N LYS A 2 -10.36 -66.97 10.92
CA LYS A 2 -9.16 -66.40 10.30
C LYS A 2 -9.50 -65.64 9.01
N LYS A 3 -8.78 -64.55 8.74
CA LYS A 3 -8.21 -64.22 7.41
C LYS A 3 -7.05 -63.23 7.61
N ILE A 4 -5.84 -63.76 7.45
CA ILE A 4 -4.58 -63.04 7.33
C ILE A 4 -4.40 -62.81 5.83
N PHE A 5 -4.03 -61.60 5.42
CA PHE A 5 -3.47 -61.35 4.09
C PHE A 5 -2.16 -60.57 4.24
N VAL A 6 -1.17 -61.09 3.53
CA VAL A 6 0.26 -60.79 3.56
C VAL A 6 0.60 -59.81 2.41
N MET A 7 1.85 -59.33 2.40
CA MET A 7 2.57 -58.65 1.30
C MET A 7 2.29 -57.15 1.14
N SER A 8 3.27 -56.28 0.90
CA SER A 8 4.65 -56.48 0.47
C SER A 8 5.49 -55.25 0.84
N LEU A 9 6.73 -55.49 1.27
CA LEU A 9 7.78 -54.48 1.38
C LEU A 9 8.35 -54.25 -0.03
N SER A 10 8.43 -53.00 -0.49
CA SER A 10 9.30 -52.62 -1.62
C SER A 10 9.73 -51.17 -1.49
N ILE A 11 11.03 -51.02 -1.25
CA ILE A 11 11.82 -49.78 -1.26
C ILE A 11 12.07 -49.39 -2.72
N VAL A 12 11.84 -48.12 -3.09
CA VAL A 12 12.34 -47.57 -4.37
C VAL A 12 12.89 -46.16 -4.16
N LEU A 13 14.23 -46.12 -4.06
CA LEU A 13 15.20 -45.20 -4.65
C LEU A 13 14.90 -43.68 -4.74
N PHE A 14 15.69 -42.91 -3.98
CA PHE A 14 16.02 -41.51 -4.26
C PHE A 14 16.68 -41.38 -5.64
N ALA A 15 16.05 -40.67 -6.55
CA ALA A 15 16.68 -40.08 -7.73
C ALA A 15 16.19 -38.63 -7.82
N GLY A 16 17.14 -37.70 -7.82
CA GLY A 16 16.90 -36.29 -7.61
C GLY A 16 16.06 -35.58 -8.67
N CYS A 17 15.53 -34.43 -8.24
CA CYS A 17 15.32 -33.28 -9.11
C CYS A 17 15.85 -32.06 -8.37
N VAL A 18 16.93 -31.46 -8.90
CA VAL A 18 17.23 -30.05 -8.68
C VAL A 18 16.02 -29.29 -9.23
N SER A 19 15.21 -28.73 -8.35
CA SER A 19 14.22 -27.72 -8.74
C SER A 19 14.87 -26.37 -8.53
N THR A 20 15.45 -25.83 -9.61
CA THR A 20 15.69 -24.40 -9.76
C THR A 20 14.38 -23.68 -9.46
N THR A 21 14.26 -23.06 -8.28
CA THR A 21 13.19 -22.10 -8.03
C THR A 21 13.40 -20.93 -9.00
N PRO A 22 12.46 -20.64 -9.92
CA PRO A 22 12.51 -19.36 -10.60
C PRO A 22 12.35 -18.28 -9.54
N ALA A 23 13.22 -17.27 -9.58
CA ALA A 23 13.06 -16.06 -8.80
C ALA A 23 11.65 -15.52 -9.06
N VAL A 24 10.80 -15.54 -8.04
CA VAL A 24 9.52 -14.85 -8.07
C VAL A 24 9.88 -13.37 -8.20
N LYS A 25 9.70 -12.83 -9.40
CA LYS A 25 9.63 -11.38 -9.57
C LYS A 25 8.40 -10.95 -8.79
N ASP A 26 8.60 -10.11 -7.77
CA ASP A 26 7.54 -9.32 -7.17
C ASP A 26 6.99 -8.36 -8.23
N ASP A 27 6.25 -8.88 -9.20
CA ASP A 27 5.32 -8.08 -9.98
C ASP A 27 4.13 -7.79 -9.06
N LYS A 28 4.33 -6.91 -8.07
CA LYS A 28 3.23 -6.31 -7.31
C LYS A 28 2.32 -5.68 -8.37
N PRO A 29 1.09 -6.16 -8.57
CA PRO A 29 0.23 -5.62 -9.59
C PRO A 29 0.05 -4.14 -9.29
N GLU A 30 0.43 -3.31 -10.26
CA GLU A 30 0.17 -1.87 -10.26
C GLU A 30 -1.32 -1.69 -10.00
N GLN A 31 -1.65 -1.36 -8.75
CA GLN A 31 -3.01 -1.29 -8.25
C GLN A 31 -3.68 -0.11 -8.95
N LYS A 32 -4.29 -0.38 -10.12
CA LYS A 32 -5.19 0.53 -10.80
C LYS A 32 -6.48 0.64 -9.99
N SER A 33 -6.41 1.27 -8.81
CA SER A 33 -7.61 1.79 -8.16
C SER A 33 -8.12 2.91 -9.06
N GLY A 34 -9.33 2.77 -9.59
CA GLY A 34 -9.95 3.76 -10.48
C GLY A 34 -9.78 5.18 -9.95
N TYR A 35 -9.44 6.11 -10.84
CA TYR A 35 -9.15 7.49 -10.47
C TYR A 35 -10.41 8.38 -10.53
N PRO A 36 -10.58 9.31 -9.58
CA PRO A 36 -9.88 9.36 -8.29
C PRO A 36 -10.31 8.20 -7.40
N GLY A 37 -9.38 7.72 -6.57
CA GLY A 37 -9.58 6.59 -5.67
C GLY A 37 -10.74 6.80 -4.70
N ARG A 38 -11.06 5.79 -3.89
CA ARG A 38 -12.03 5.98 -2.80
C ARG A 38 -11.44 6.86 -1.69
N TRP A 39 -12.29 7.47 -0.89
CA TRP A 39 -11.86 8.06 0.37
C TRP A 39 -11.38 6.96 1.31
N GLU A 40 -10.23 7.19 1.94
CA GLU A 40 -9.62 6.33 2.95
C GLU A 40 -9.11 7.20 4.11
N GLN A 41 -8.92 6.61 5.29
CA GLN A 41 -8.24 7.33 6.36
C GLN A 41 -6.73 7.37 6.07
N ALA A 42 -6.10 8.48 6.39
CA ALA A 42 -4.66 8.60 6.29
C ALA A 42 -4.14 9.48 7.43
N VAL A 43 -2.84 9.40 7.69
CA VAL A 43 -2.18 10.32 8.61
C VAL A 43 -1.43 11.35 7.79
N LEU A 44 -1.70 12.63 8.05
CA LEU A 44 -0.92 13.71 7.47
C LEU A 44 0.33 13.92 8.31
N THR A 45 1.48 13.91 7.66
CA THR A 45 2.78 14.22 8.27
C THR A 45 3.53 15.21 7.39
N GLN A 46 4.78 15.48 7.74
CA GLN A 46 5.66 16.37 6.99
C GLN A 46 7.10 15.90 7.11
N ASP A 47 7.97 16.45 6.28
CA ASP A 47 9.42 16.32 6.43
C ASP A 47 9.93 17.05 7.69
N ASP A 48 11.16 16.76 8.08
CA ASP A 48 11.81 17.32 9.28
C ASP A 48 11.89 18.85 9.27
N PHE A 49 11.90 19.46 8.08
CA PHE A 49 11.96 20.92 7.90
C PHE A 49 10.57 21.57 7.74
N GLY A 50 9.49 20.78 7.70
CA GLY A 50 8.12 21.27 7.49
C GLY A 50 7.88 21.92 6.11
N SER A 51 8.73 21.62 5.14
CA SER A 51 8.64 22.12 3.76
C SER A 51 7.68 21.31 2.90
N GLU A 52 7.63 19.99 3.08
CA GLU A 52 6.81 19.05 2.32
C GLU A 52 5.74 18.43 3.21
N LEU A 53 4.52 18.30 2.69
CA LEU A 53 3.47 17.51 3.33
C LEU A 53 3.50 16.10 2.76
N TRP A 54 3.42 15.11 3.65
CA TRP A 54 3.37 13.71 3.28
C TRP A 54 2.10 13.09 3.82
N VAL A 55 1.54 12.14 3.10
CA VAL A 55 0.37 11.38 3.54
C VAL A 55 0.75 9.92 3.68
N VAL A 56 0.52 9.37 4.88
CA VAL A 56 0.70 7.95 5.20
C VAL A 56 -0.67 7.28 5.06
N ARG A 57 -0.80 6.44 4.04
CA ARG A 57 -2.06 5.77 3.70
C ARG A 57 -2.29 4.53 4.57
N GLU A 58 -3.50 3.98 4.56
CA GLU A 58 -3.83 2.74 5.30
C GLU A 58 -3.00 1.53 4.85
N ASN A 59 -2.55 1.53 3.59
CA ASN A 59 -1.70 0.47 3.03
C ASN A 59 -0.20 0.70 3.26
N GLU A 60 0.15 1.59 4.21
CA GLU A 60 1.51 1.97 4.60
C GLU A 60 2.33 2.67 3.50
N GLU A 61 1.72 2.97 2.34
CA GLU A 61 2.39 3.79 1.33
C GLU A 61 2.45 5.25 1.78
N VAL A 62 3.59 5.87 1.54
CA VAL A 62 3.82 7.27 1.89
C VAL A 62 4.06 8.09 0.63
N TRP A 63 3.25 9.14 0.46
CA TRP A 63 3.27 9.99 -0.72
C TRP A 63 3.52 11.45 -0.34
N VAL A 64 4.39 12.11 -1.09
CA VAL A 64 4.55 13.56 -1.03
C VAL A 64 3.42 14.22 -1.80
N ILE A 65 2.77 15.20 -1.16
CA ILE A 65 1.68 15.98 -1.74
C ILE A 65 2.01 17.47 -1.67
N ALA A 66 1.58 18.23 -2.67
CA ALA A 66 1.79 19.68 -2.71
C ALA A 66 0.48 20.38 -3.03
N SER A 67 0.06 21.32 -2.18
CA SER A 67 -1.22 22.01 -2.33
C SER A 67 -1.28 22.73 -3.69
N LYS A 68 -2.37 22.55 -4.43
CA LYS A 68 -2.61 23.31 -5.67
C LYS A 68 -2.99 24.75 -5.40
N THR A 69 -3.76 24.94 -4.34
CA THR A 69 -4.23 26.22 -3.83
C THR A 69 -3.77 26.41 -2.39
N ASN A 70 -3.99 27.59 -1.85
CA ASN A 70 -3.65 27.85 -0.46
C ASN A 70 -4.56 27.02 0.47
N CYS A 71 -3.98 26.05 1.16
CA CYS A 71 -4.69 25.15 2.07
C CYS A 71 -4.15 25.32 3.49
N PHE A 72 -4.59 26.38 4.17
CA PHE A 72 -4.09 26.73 5.51
C PHE A 72 -4.37 25.66 6.56
N TRP A 73 -5.52 25.00 6.47
CA TRP A 73 -5.93 24.03 7.48
C TRP A 73 -5.08 22.75 7.42
N ALA A 74 -4.60 22.32 6.25
CA ALA A 74 -3.88 21.05 6.14
C ALA A 74 -2.66 21.00 7.07
N ARG A 75 -1.90 22.09 7.20
CA ARG A 75 -0.76 22.15 8.12
C ARG A 75 -1.14 22.01 9.60
N GLN A 76 -2.37 22.36 9.98
CA GLN A 76 -2.88 22.19 11.35
C GLN A 76 -3.27 20.74 11.67
N TYR A 77 -3.31 19.88 10.64
CA TYR A 77 -3.59 18.45 10.73
C TYR A 77 -2.34 17.58 10.65
N VAL A 78 -1.14 18.17 10.62
CA VAL A 78 0.10 17.40 10.75
C VAL A 78 0.10 16.62 12.08
N GLY A 79 0.37 15.32 11.99
CA GLY A 79 0.28 14.36 13.10
C GLY A 79 -1.14 13.86 13.40
N LYS A 80 -2.14 14.21 12.58
CA LYS A 80 -3.54 13.80 12.78
C LYS A 80 -4.06 12.98 11.61
N SER A 81 -5.14 12.25 11.86
CA SER A 81 -5.90 11.57 10.83
C SER A 81 -6.66 12.58 9.96
N VAL A 82 -6.72 12.29 8.68
CA VAL A 82 -7.46 13.04 7.65
C VAL A 82 -8.12 12.05 6.70
N TRP A 83 -9.18 12.49 6.04
CA TRP A 83 -9.70 11.74 4.90
C TRP A 83 -8.86 12.05 3.67
N PHE A 84 -8.38 11.02 3.00
CA PHE A 84 -7.55 11.14 1.82
C PHE A 84 -8.19 10.43 0.64
N ARG A 85 -8.15 11.07 -0.53
CA ARG A 85 -8.56 10.49 -1.79
C ARG A 85 -7.35 10.42 -2.69
N TRP A 86 -6.73 9.25 -2.76
CA TRP A 86 -5.53 9.06 -3.57
C TRP A 86 -5.83 9.16 -5.07
N GLY A 87 -4.85 9.69 -5.80
CA GLY A 87 -4.80 9.57 -7.24
C GLY A 87 -3.38 9.85 -7.77
N PRO A 88 -3.05 9.32 -8.96
CA PRO A 88 -1.67 9.27 -9.45
C PRO A 88 -1.12 10.64 -9.87
N ILE A 89 -1.99 11.61 -10.16
CA ILE A 89 -1.61 12.99 -10.54
C ILE A 89 -2.05 13.96 -9.45
N GLU A 90 -3.29 13.79 -8.99
CA GLU A 90 -3.91 14.67 -8.02
C GLU A 90 -4.55 13.86 -6.92
N SER A 91 -4.58 14.45 -5.74
CA SER A 91 -5.20 13.86 -4.57
C SER A 91 -5.96 14.93 -3.80
N GLN A 92 -6.86 14.48 -2.93
CA GLN A 92 -7.66 15.37 -2.09
C GLN A 92 -7.49 15.00 -0.62
N LEU A 93 -7.41 16.02 0.22
CA LEU A 93 -7.58 15.87 1.66
C LEU A 93 -8.91 16.48 2.06
N MET A 94 -9.59 15.84 3.01
CA MET A 94 -10.78 16.36 3.65
C MET A 94 -10.60 16.36 5.18
N SER A 95 -10.87 17.52 5.79
CA SER A 95 -10.88 17.70 7.24
C SER A 95 -12.10 17.06 7.88
N ASP A 96 -12.09 16.98 9.20
CA ASP A 96 -13.18 16.48 10.05
C ASP A 96 -14.46 17.31 9.88
N ASN A 97 -14.28 18.60 9.57
CA ASN A 97 -15.36 19.56 9.34
C ASN A 97 -15.90 19.51 7.91
N GLY A 98 -15.31 18.68 7.04
CA GLY A 98 -15.69 18.56 5.64
C GLY A 98 -15.00 19.56 4.70
N ASP A 99 -13.98 20.28 5.16
CA ASP A 99 -13.20 21.18 4.29
C ASP A 99 -12.33 20.35 3.36
N ILE A 100 -12.38 20.62 2.04
CA ILE A 100 -11.62 19.87 1.04
C ILE A 100 -10.52 20.75 0.43
N CYS A 101 -9.34 20.17 0.27
CA CYS A 101 -8.23 20.76 -0.48
C CYS A 101 -7.69 19.79 -1.52
N GLU A 102 -7.28 20.35 -2.66
CA GLU A 102 -6.64 19.59 -3.73
C GLU A 102 -5.13 19.73 -3.70
N PHE A 103 -4.46 18.62 -3.99
CA PHE A 103 -3.01 18.50 -3.99
C PHE A 103 -2.55 17.84 -5.29
N TRP A 104 -1.34 18.21 -5.72
CA TRP A 104 -0.55 17.41 -6.64
C TRP A 104 0.06 16.23 -5.90
N THR A 105 -0.15 15.02 -6.41
CA THR A 105 0.56 13.82 -5.96
C THR A 105 1.93 13.80 -6.63
N LYS A 106 3.01 13.88 -5.85
CA LYS A 106 4.37 14.10 -6.39
C LYS A 106 5.14 12.80 -6.59
N LYS A 107 5.51 12.15 -5.47
CA LYS A 107 6.33 10.94 -5.48
C LYS A 107 5.97 10.06 -4.30
N ARG A 108 6.09 8.74 -4.49
CA ARG A 108 6.09 7.78 -3.39
C ARG A 108 7.47 7.79 -2.74
N ILE A 109 7.52 7.82 -1.42
CA ILE A 109 8.78 7.75 -0.66
C ILE A 109 8.92 6.43 0.10
N GLN A 110 7.80 5.73 0.31
CA GLN A 110 7.74 4.37 0.86
C GLN A 110 6.63 3.61 0.14
#